data_AF-A0AAV1QMN8-F1
#
_entry.id   AF-A0AAV1QMN8-F1
#
_cell.length_a   1.000
_cell.length_b   1.000
_cell.length_c   1.000
_cell.angle_alpha   90.00
_cell.angle_beta   90.00
_cell.angle_gamma   90.00
#
_symmetry.space_group_name_H-M   'P 1'
#
loop_
_entity.id
_entity.type
_entity.pdbx_description
1 polymer ?
#
loop_
_entity_poly.entity_id
_entity_poly.type
_entity_poly.pdbx_seq_one_letter_code
_entity_poly.pdbx_strand_id
1 'polypeptide(L)'
;LKQEERGHHNFTSKKGIMRIQFVCLLLVLLSATALSLDVEKRKSIRRQFEDFKTQHINEDMTADECDAVIRQRKISFNGKRCKPKNTFIQANIETVKSVCA
;
A
#
# COMPACT_ATOMS: atom_id res chain seq x y z
N LEU A 1 56.03 47.31 17.23
CA LEU A 1 55.73 47.73 18.63
C LEU A 1 54.23 47.51 18.81
N LYS A 2 53.80 46.54 19.64
CA LYS A 2 52.41 46.01 19.71
C LYS A 2 51.98 45.31 18.38
N GLN A 3 51.17 44.24 18.36
CA GLN A 3 49.89 43.88 19.00
C GLN A 3 48.71 44.75 18.52
N GLU A 4 47.61 44.21 17.97
CA GLU A 4 47.31 42.81 17.61
C GLU A 4 46.69 42.74 16.18
N GLU A 5 45.64 42.02 15.76
CA GLU A 5 44.49 41.32 16.38
C GLU A 5 44.11 40.03 15.60
N ARG A 6 43.08 39.32 16.10
CA ARG A 6 42.65 37.97 15.71
C ARG A 6 41.84 37.90 14.41
N GLY A 7 42.17 36.89 13.59
CA GLY A 7 41.37 36.40 12.46
C GLY A 7 41.36 34.87 12.30
N HIS A 8 41.72 34.12 13.35
CA HIS A 8 41.87 32.65 13.31
C HIS A 8 40.51 31.93 13.23
N HIS A 9 40.02 31.66 12.02
CA HIS A 9 38.93 30.71 11.78
C HIS A 9 39.41 29.26 11.96
N ASN A 10 39.61 28.88 13.23
CA ASN A 10 40.11 27.58 13.65
C ASN A 10 39.23 26.43 13.15
N PHE A 11 39.77 25.61 12.23
CA PHE A 11 39.15 24.37 11.75
C PHE A 11 39.02 23.35 12.89
N THR A 12 37.91 23.40 13.63
CA THR A 12 37.72 22.66 14.88
C THR A 12 36.51 21.73 14.82
N SER A 13 36.80 20.43 14.81
CA SER A 13 35.89 19.31 15.09
C SER A 13 34.50 19.27 14.41
N LYS A 14 34.44 19.13 13.08
CA LYS A 14 33.20 18.66 12.40
C LYS A 14 32.80 17.21 12.74
N LYS A 15 33.60 16.49 13.53
CA LYS A 15 33.51 15.02 13.77
C LYS A 15 32.23 14.57 14.49
N GLY A 16 31.69 15.39 15.40
CA GLY A 16 30.42 15.12 16.08
C GLY A 16 29.20 15.44 15.22
N ILE A 17 29.22 16.63 14.58
CA ILE A 17 28.11 17.14 13.76
C ILE A 17 27.78 16.19 12.60
N MET A 18 28.80 15.68 11.89
CA MET A 18 28.60 14.71 10.80
C MET A 18 27.94 13.41 11.28
N ARG A 19 28.23 12.94 12.49
CA ARG A 19 27.63 11.71 13.05
C ARG A 19 26.15 11.90 13.36
N ILE A 20 25.77 13.03 13.95
CA ILE A 20 24.37 13.35 14.25
C ILE A 20 23.57 13.44 12.94
N GLN A 21 24.07 14.18 11.95
CA GLN A 21 23.41 14.30 10.64
C GLN A 21 23.24 12.94 9.96
N PHE A 22 24.26 12.07 10.01
CA PHE A 22 24.18 10.72 9.45
C PHE A 22 23.12 9.83 10.15
N VAL A 23 23.04 9.88 11.49
CA VAL A 23 22.00 9.16 12.24
C VAL A 23 20.61 9.69 11.93
N CYS A 24 20.42 11.01 11.86
CA CYS A 24 19.14 11.61 11.47
C CYS A 24 18.72 11.19 10.05
N LEU A 25 19.65 11.19 9.09
CA LEU A 25 19.39 10.72 7.73
C LEU A 25 18.99 9.23 7.69
N LEU A 26 19.68 8.36 8.43
CA LEU A 26 19.31 6.94 8.53
C LEU A 26 17.92 6.74 9.15
N LEU A 27 17.56 7.50 10.19
CA LEU A 27 16.24 7.42 10.83
C LEU A 27 15.13 7.92 9.89
N VAL A 28 15.37 8.98 9.12
CA VAL A 28 14.43 9.47 8.09
C VAL A 28 14.25 8.44 6.98
N LEU A 29 15.33 7.84 6.48
CA LEU A 29 15.27 6.78 5.45
C LEU A 29 14.53 5.52 5.94
N LEU A 30 14.78 5.10 7.18
CA LEU A 30 14.09 3.96 7.80
C LEU A 30 12.59 4.25 8.00
N SER A 31 12.24 5.48 8.42
CA SER A 31 10.85 5.92 8.57
C SER A 31 10.13 5.99 7.22
N ALA A 32 10.78 6.53 6.19
CA ALA A 32 10.23 6.64 4.84
C ALA A 32 10.01 5.27 4.18
N THR A 33 10.93 4.32 4.36
CA THR A 33 10.77 2.95 3.83
C THR A 33 9.65 2.19 4.55
N ALA A 34 9.56 2.28 5.89
CA ALA A 34 8.46 1.69 6.65
C ALA A 34 7.08 2.25 6.22
N LEU A 35 6.97 3.58 6.06
CA LEU A 35 5.73 4.23 5.62
C LEU A 35 5.37 3.83 4.17
N SER A 36 6.35 3.70 3.28
CA SER A 36 6.14 3.29 1.89
C SER A 36 5.62 1.84 1.79
N LEU A 37 6.17 0.93 2.60
CA LEU A 37 5.73 -0.47 2.67
C LEU A 37 4.29 -0.58 3.17
N ASP A 38 3.92 0.20 4.19
CA ASP A 38 2.54 0.22 4.69
C ASP A 38 1.55 0.83 3.67
N VAL A 39 1.94 1.88 2.93
CA VAL A 39 1.12 2.44 1.85
C VAL A 39 0.86 1.40 0.74
N GLU A 40 1.89 0.69 0.27
CA GLU A 40 1.68 -0.37 -0.73
C GLU A 40 0.92 -1.57 -0.17
N LYS A 41 1.09 -1.93 1.12
CA LYS A 41 0.27 -2.95 1.79
C LYS A 41 -1.21 -2.55 1.80
N ARG A 42 -1.55 -1.33 2.25
CA ARG A 42 -2.94 -0.81 2.25
C ARG A 42 -3.52 -0.72 0.84
N LYS A 43 -2.71 -0.33 -0.15
CA LYS A 43 -3.07 -0.30 -1.58
C LYS A 43 -3.23 -1.70 -2.19
N SER A 44 -2.53 -2.72 -1.68
CA SER A 44 -2.72 -4.12 -2.05
C SER A 44 -4.04 -4.66 -1.50
N ILE A 45 -4.28 -4.49 -0.19
CA ILE A 45 -5.53 -4.90 0.48
C ILE A 45 -6.74 -4.25 -0.18
N ARG A 46 -6.68 -2.94 -0.51
CA ARG A 46 -7.77 -2.26 -1.22
C ARG A 46 -8.04 -2.88 -2.59
N ARG A 47 -7.00 -3.18 -3.39
CA ARG A 47 -7.17 -3.86 -4.70
C ARG A 47 -7.83 -5.22 -4.53
N GLN A 48 -7.32 -6.06 -3.61
CA GLN A 48 -7.89 -7.37 -3.31
C GLN A 48 -9.37 -7.29 -2.87
N PHE A 49 -9.77 -6.23 -2.14
CA PHE A 49 -11.16 -6.01 -1.74
C PHE A 49 -12.07 -5.55 -2.90
N GLU A 50 -11.59 -4.70 -3.81
CA GLU A 50 -12.32 -4.36 -5.04
C GLU A 50 -12.44 -5.57 -5.98
N ASP A 51 -11.38 -6.36 -6.13
CA ASP A 51 -11.36 -7.61 -6.88
C ASP A 51 -12.32 -8.65 -6.28
N PHE A 52 -12.39 -8.74 -4.95
CA PHE A 52 -13.35 -9.57 -4.23
C PHE A 52 -14.79 -9.15 -4.51
N LYS A 53 -15.14 -7.86 -4.31
CA LYS A 53 -16.49 -7.35 -4.60
C LYS A 53 -16.91 -7.64 -6.04
N THR A 54 -16.02 -7.35 -6.99
CA THR A 54 -16.25 -7.57 -8.43
C THR A 54 -16.57 -9.04 -8.71
N GLN A 55 -15.80 -9.96 -8.13
CA GLN A 55 -15.97 -11.40 -8.36
C GLN A 55 -17.10 -12.05 -7.56
N HIS A 56 -17.43 -11.55 -6.36
CA HIS A 56 -18.17 -12.33 -5.36
C HIS A 56 -19.42 -11.65 -4.79
N ILE A 57 -19.71 -10.39 -5.10
CA ILE A 57 -20.90 -9.69 -4.58
C ILE A 57 -21.86 -9.38 -5.74
N ASN A 58 -23.04 -9.98 -5.71
CA ASN A 58 -24.15 -9.60 -6.59
C ASN A 58 -25.47 -9.99 -5.92
N GLU A 59 -26.18 -9.00 -5.40
CA GLU A 59 -27.37 -9.20 -4.56
C GLU A 59 -28.51 -9.84 -5.36
N ASP A 60 -28.73 -9.35 -6.57
CA ASP A 60 -29.80 -9.79 -7.48
C ASP A 60 -29.43 -11.02 -8.35
N MET A 61 -28.32 -11.71 -8.07
CA MET A 61 -27.81 -12.79 -8.95
C MET A 61 -28.82 -13.93 -9.11
N THR A 62 -29.19 -14.25 -10.34
CA THR A 62 -29.91 -15.49 -10.68
C THR A 62 -28.97 -16.58 -11.24
N ALA A 63 -29.47 -17.82 -11.35
CA ALA A 63 -28.68 -18.94 -11.88
C ALA A 63 -28.35 -18.75 -13.39
N ASP A 64 -29.31 -18.24 -14.16
CA ASP A 64 -29.24 -18.16 -15.63
C ASP A 64 -28.31 -17.02 -16.12
N GLU A 65 -27.99 -16.06 -15.26
CA GLU A 65 -27.15 -14.89 -15.59
C GLU A 65 -25.63 -15.16 -15.50
N CYS A 66 -25.20 -16.36 -15.10
CA CYS A 66 -23.79 -16.67 -14.80
C CYS A 66 -22.83 -16.21 -15.90
N ASP A 67 -23.05 -16.61 -17.16
CA ASP A 67 -22.15 -16.24 -18.27
C ASP A 67 -22.20 -14.74 -18.60
N ALA A 68 -23.36 -14.11 -18.48
CA ALA A 68 -23.54 -12.68 -18.72
C ALA A 68 -22.74 -11.84 -17.71
N VAL A 69 -22.92 -12.12 -16.40
CA VAL A 69 -22.25 -11.39 -15.32
C VAL A 69 -20.74 -11.67 -15.31
N ILE A 70 -20.30 -12.91 -15.51
CA ILE A 70 -18.88 -13.28 -15.62
C ILE A 70 -18.21 -12.51 -16.77
N ARG A 71 -18.86 -12.45 -17.94
CA ARG A 71 -18.36 -11.73 -19.13
C ARG A 71 -18.34 -10.22 -18.94
N GLN A 72 -19.44 -9.64 -18.43
CA GLN A 72 -19.58 -8.21 -18.16
C GLN A 72 -18.51 -7.71 -17.17
N ARG A 73 -18.32 -8.44 -16.08
CA ARG A 73 -17.34 -8.13 -15.03
C ARG A 73 -15.92 -8.62 -15.34
N LYS A 74 -15.69 -9.24 -16.51
CA LYS A 74 -14.40 -9.74 -17.02
C LYS A 74 -13.71 -10.74 -16.08
N ILE A 75 -14.50 -11.50 -15.32
CA ILE A 75 -14.03 -12.41 -14.27
C ILE A 75 -13.29 -13.59 -14.93
N SER A 76 -11.99 -13.68 -14.67
CA SER A 76 -11.09 -14.58 -15.41
C SER A 76 -9.94 -15.09 -14.53
N PHE A 77 -9.50 -16.32 -14.80
CA PHE A 77 -8.29 -16.87 -14.20
C PHE A 77 -7.05 -16.22 -14.84
N ASN A 78 -6.23 -15.58 -14.00
CA ASN A 78 -5.01 -14.85 -14.36
C ASN A 78 -5.20 -13.86 -15.54
N GLY A 79 -6.38 -13.23 -15.64
CA GLY A 79 -6.70 -12.22 -16.65
C GLY A 79 -6.80 -12.73 -18.10
N LYS A 80 -6.73 -14.05 -18.34
CA LYS A 80 -6.59 -14.62 -19.70
C LYS A 80 -7.41 -15.87 -19.99
N ARG A 81 -7.93 -16.57 -18.98
CA ARG A 81 -8.72 -17.80 -19.14
C ARG A 81 -10.05 -17.70 -18.40
N CYS A 82 -11.07 -18.44 -18.83
CA CYS A 82 -12.32 -18.58 -18.07
C CYS A 82 -12.00 -19.09 -16.65
N LYS A 83 -12.63 -18.51 -15.62
CA LYS A 83 -12.45 -18.96 -14.23
C LYS A 83 -13.30 -20.23 -14.03
N PRO A 84 -12.72 -21.39 -13.64
CA PRO A 84 -13.41 -22.68 -13.69
C PRO A 84 -14.55 -22.83 -12.66
N LYS A 85 -14.53 -22.02 -11.60
CA LYS A 85 -15.65 -21.83 -10.68
C LYS A 85 -15.63 -20.40 -10.16
N ASN A 86 -16.82 -19.82 -10.03
CA ASN A 86 -17.05 -18.58 -9.31
C ASN A 86 -18.34 -18.70 -8.51
N THR A 87 -18.40 -18.08 -7.34
CA THR A 87 -19.62 -18.00 -6.51
C THR A 87 -19.94 -16.53 -6.30
N PHE A 88 -21.18 -16.13 -6.55
CA PHE A 88 -21.69 -14.83 -6.14
C PHE A 88 -22.49 -14.99 -4.84
N ILE A 89 -22.36 -14.01 -3.95
CA ILE A 89 -23.09 -13.93 -2.68
C ILE A 89 -24.24 -12.95 -2.89
N GLN A 90 -25.47 -13.43 -2.68
CA GLN A 90 -26.71 -12.66 -2.73
C GLN A 90 -26.90 -11.86 -1.42
N ALA A 91 -25.95 -10.97 -1.10
CA ALA A 91 -26.01 -10.11 0.08
C ALA A 91 -25.12 -8.87 -0.10
N ASN A 92 -25.55 -7.74 0.46
CA ASN A 92 -24.77 -6.51 0.44
C ASN A 92 -23.40 -6.66 1.11
N ILE A 93 -22.49 -5.76 0.75
CA ILE A 93 -21.11 -5.78 1.23
C ILE A 93 -20.97 -5.54 2.74
N GLU A 94 -21.97 -4.99 3.42
CA GLU A 94 -21.93 -4.73 4.86
C GLU A 94 -22.25 -6.00 5.64
N THR A 95 -23.28 -6.74 5.22
CA THR A 95 -23.56 -8.10 5.67
C THR A 95 -22.35 -9.01 5.47
N VAL A 96 -21.70 -8.97 4.30
CA VAL A 96 -20.51 -9.80 4.03
C VAL A 96 -19.28 -9.38 4.85
N LYS A 97 -19.11 -8.07 5.14
CA LYS A 97 -18.05 -7.61 6.07
C LYS A 97 -18.25 -8.12 7.49
N SER A 98 -19.49 -8.27 7.97
CA SER A 98 -19.77 -8.69 9.35
C SER A 98 -19.27 -10.11 9.68
N VAL A 99 -19.03 -10.94 8.65
CA VAL A 99 -18.44 -12.28 8.79
C VAL A 99 -16.94 -12.24 9.13
N CYS A 100 -16.29 -11.08 9.00
CA CYS A 100 -14.86 -10.87 9.26
C CYS A 100 -14.58 -10.15 10.61
N ALA A 101 -15.56 -10.11 11.52
CA ALA A 101 -15.49 -9.44 12.82
C ALA A 101 -15.01 -10.37 13.94
#